data_AF-A0A3N5W4K6-F1
#
_entry.id   AF-A0A3N5W4K6-F1
#
_cell.length_a   1.000
_cell.length_b   1.000
_cell.length_c   1.000
_cell.angle_alpha   90.00
_cell.angle_beta   90.00
_cell.angle_gamma   90.00
#
_symmetry.space_group_name_H-M   'P 1'
#
loop_
_entity.id
_entity.type
_entity.pdbx_description
1 polymer ?
#
loop_
_entity_poly.entity_id
_entity_poly.type
_entity_poly.pdbx_seq_one_letter_code
_entity_poly.pdbx_strand_id
1 'polypeptide(L)'
;MVPIEPFMSSEDFGVFGRVAGVPSIQLRIGAVEPTAFANAEATGKPVPSVHSSQFAPDRERTIRTGVAALALSVLDLLGGPVPSR
;
A
#
# COMPACT_ATOMS: atom_id res chain seq x y z
N MET A 1 -7.71 3.23 6.32
CA MET A 1 -6.88 2.08 5.89
C MET A 1 -7.63 0.80 6.20
N VAL A 2 -7.47 -0.24 5.40
CA VAL A 2 -8.10 -1.55 5.62
C VAL A 2 -7.01 -2.55 6.02
N PRO A 3 -7.14 -3.26 7.15
CA PRO A 3 -6.21 -4.33 7.51
C PRO A 3 -6.19 -5.44 6.45
N ILE A 4 -5.03 -6.05 6.24
CA ILE A 4 -4.88 -7.20 5.34
C ILE A 4 -4.40 -8.42 6.13
N GLU A 5 -4.76 -9.61 5.66
CA GLU A 5 -4.20 -10.85 6.19
C GLU A 5 -2.68 -10.92 5.92
N PRO A 6 -1.89 -11.46 6.87
CA PRO A 6 -0.47 -11.74 6.65
C PRO A 6 -0.26 -12.66 5.44
N PHE A 7 0.84 -12.47 4.72
CA PHE A 7 1.18 -13.23 3.53
C PHE A 7 2.70 -13.37 3.40
N MET A 8 3.14 -14.32 2.58
CA MET A 8 4.52 -14.83 2.58
C MET A 8 5.59 -13.92 1.93
N SER A 9 5.28 -12.65 1.60
CA SER A 9 6.31 -11.76 1.04
C SER A 9 7.26 -11.27 2.12
N SER A 10 8.51 -11.06 1.72
CA SER A 10 9.49 -10.32 2.50
C SER A 10 9.60 -8.87 2.03
N GLU A 11 10.09 -8.02 2.92
CA GLU A 11 10.46 -6.62 2.67
C GLU A 11 11.45 -6.17 3.76
N ASP A 12 12.42 -5.33 3.42
CA ASP A 12 13.44 -4.83 4.37
C ASP A 12 13.05 -3.54 5.10
N PHE A 13 11.97 -2.86 4.67
CA PHE A 13 11.47 -1.59 5.22
C PHE A 13 11.41 -1.55 6.76
N GLY A 14 11.05 -2.66 7.40
CA GLY A 14 10.98 -2.75 8.86
C GLY A 14 12.31 -2.47 9.59
N VAL A 15 13.44 -2.52 8.89
CA VAL A 15 14.75 -2.15 9.42
C VAL A 15 14.81 -0.67 9.80
N PHE A 16 14.18 0.23 9.03
CA PHE A 16 14.21 1.66 9.30
C PHE A 16 13.59 2.02 10.65
N GLY A 17 12.37 1.52 10.93
CA GLY A 17 11.70 1.74 12.22
C GLY A 17 12.47 1.12 13.39
N ARG A 18 13.03 -0.09 13.19
CA ARG A 18 13.84 -0.77 14.20
C ARG A 18 15.08 0.03 14.60
N VAL A 19 15.85 0.52 13.62
CA VAL A 19 17.09 1.29 13.87
C VAL A 19 16.78 2.65 14.49
N ALA A 20 15.72 3.32 14.04
CA ALA A 20 15.31 4.62 14.58
C ALA A 20 14.61 4.53 15.95
N GLY A 21 14.19 3.34 16.38
CA GLY A 21 13.46 3.15 17.64
C GLY A 21 12.06 3.79 17.64
N VAL A 22 11.44 3.91 16.47
CA VAL A 22 10.11 4.52 16.31
C VAL A 22 9.13 3.54 15.66
N PRO A 23 7.82 3.65 15.95
CA PRO A 23 6.80 2.92 15.21
C PRO A 23 6.91 3.20 13.70
N SER A 24 6.73 2.16 12.88
CA SER A 24 6.75 2.27 11.42
C SER A 24 5.60 1.49 10.81
N ILE A 25 5.11 1.95 9.68
CA ILE A 25 4.04 1.31 8.93
C ILE A 25 4.38 1.31 7.44
N GLN A 26 4.18 0.17 6.79
CA GLN A 26 4.26 0.04 5.33
C GLN A 26 2.84 -0.08 4.77
N LEU A 27 2.53 0.71 3.74
CA LEU A 27 1.23 0.69 3.08
C LEU A 27 1.29 -0.03 1.75
N ARG A 28 0.18 -0.65 1.38
CA ARG A 28 -0.04 -1.23 0.05
C ARG A 28 -1.04 -0.39 -0.72
N ILE A 29 -0.72 -0.12 -1.98
CA ILE A 29 -1.57 0.63 -2.90
C ILE A 29 -2.18 -0.34 -3.89
N GLY A 30 -3.50 -0.29 -4.05
CA GLY A 30 -4.19 -1.04 -5.09
C GLY A 30 -3.75 -0.58 -6.48
N ALA A 31 -3.45 -1.55 -7.35
CA ALA A 31 -2.90 -1.29 -8.68
C ALA A 31 -3.79 -1.83 -9.82
N VAL A 32 -4.74 -2.71 -9.53
CA VAL A 32 -5.54 -3.40 -10.54
C VAL A 32 -6.63 -2.46 -11.08
N GLU A 33 -6.86 -2.49 -12.39
CA GLU A 33 -7.99 -1.78 -13.00
C GLU A 33 -9.32 -2.30 -12.40
N PRO A 34 -10.28 -1.42 -12.02
CA PRO A 34 -11.48 -1.81 -11.28
C PRO A 34 -12.33 -2.90 -11.93
N THR A 35 -12.50 -2.87 -13.26
CA THR A 35 -13.28 -3.88 -13.99
C THR A 35 -12.58 -5.23 -13.97
N ALA A 36 -11.26 -5.25 -14.17
CA ALA A 36 -10.45 -6.47 -14.07
C ALA A 36 -10.48 -7.05 -12.65
N PHE A 37 -10.44 -6.20 -11.62
CA PHE A 37 -10.57 -6.61 -10.22
C PHE A 37 -11.95 -7.22 -9.91
N ALA A 38 -13.03 -6.54 -10.31
CA ALA A 38 -14.40 -7.04 -10.12
C ALA A 38 -14.63 -8.39 -10.83
N ASN A 39 -14.07 -8.56 -12.04
CA ASN A 39 -14.11 -9.83 -12.76
C ASN A 39 -13.32 -10.93 -12.05
N ALA A 40 -12.16 -10.60 -11.47
CA ALA A 40 -11.37 -11.55 -10.69
C ALA A 40 -12.13 -12.02 -9.44
N GLU A 41 -12.80 -11.11 -8.73
CA GLU A 41 -13.64 -11.46 -7.58
C GLU A 41 -14.84 -12.33 -7.97
N ALA A 42 -15.55 -11.96 -9.05
CA ALA A 42 -16.72 -12.70 -9.51
C ALA A 42 -16.39 -14.12 -10.01
N THR A 43 -15.20 -14.31 -10.57
CA THR A 43 -14.79 -15.60 -11.19
C THR A 43 -13.87 -16.43 -10.31
N GLY A 44 -13.33 -15.87 -9.22
CA GLY A 44 -12.27 -16.49 -8.41
C GLY A 44 -10.92 -16.63 -9.12
N LYS A 45 -10.77 -16.07 -10.33
CA LYS A 45 -9.51 -16.11 -11.08
C LYS A 45 -8.57 -15.02 -10.58
N PRO A 46 -7.32 -15.34 -10.19
CA PRO A 46 -6.39 -14.33 -9.69
C PRO A 46 -5.97 -13.37 -10.80
N VAL A 47 -5.69 -12.12 -10.41
CA VAL A 47 -5.03 -11.13 -11.27
C VAL A 47 -3.52 -11.39 -11.34
N PRO A 48 -2.83 -10.96 -12.42
CA PRO A 48 -1.37 -10.99 -12.46
C PRO A 48 -0.77 -10.22 -11.26
N SER A 49 0.16 -10.84 -10.55
CA SER A 49 0.86 -10.27 -9.40
C SER A 49 2.23 -9.70 -9.77
N VAL A 50 2.87 -9.03 -8.82
CA VAL A 50 4.28 -8.64 -8.92
C VAL A 50 5.15 -9.84 -9.32
N HIS A 51 6.16 -9.60 -10.15
CA HIS A 51 6.98 -10.61 -10.85
C HIS A 51 6.34 -11.32 -12.06
N SER A 52 5.07 -11.07 -12.38
CA SER A 52 4.50 -11.48 -13.67
C SER A 52 4.86 -10.49 -14.79
N SER A 53 5.15 -10.98 -15.99
CA SER A 53 5.28 -10.14 -17.19
C SER A 53 3.97 -9.48 -17.62
N GLN A 54 2.84 -9.96 -17.07
CA GLN A 54 1.51 -9.43 -17.31
C GLN A 54 1.05 -8.45 -16.22
N PHE A 55 1.90 -8.16 -15.22
CA PHE A 55 1.56 -7.17 -14.20
C PHE A 55 1.49 -5.78 -14.83
N ALA A 56 0.26 -5.25 -14.91
CA ALA A 56 -0.04 -3.98 -15.56
C ALA A 56 -0.89 -3.11 -14.64
N PRO A 57 -0.27 -2.28 -13.78
CA PRO A 57 -0.98 -1.32 -12.96
C PRO A 57 -1.83 -0.35 -13.77
N ASP A 58 -3.01 0.02 -13.25
CA ASP A 58 -3.76 1.20 -13.68
C ASP A 58 -2.95 2.45 -13.32
N ARG A 59 -2.15 2.92 -14.29
CA ARG A 59 -1.15 3.98 -14.10
C ARG A 59 -1.72 5.19 -13.37
N GLU A 60 -2.83 5.74 -13.84
CA GLU A 60 -3.36 7.00 -13.34
C GLU A 60 -3.92 6.86 -11.92
N ARG A 61 -4.74 5.82 -11.68
CA ARG A 61 -5.35 5.61 -10.36
C ARG A 61 -4.30 5.20 -9.32
N THR A 62 -3.35 4.35 -9.68
CA THR A 62 -2.29 3.87 -8.78
C THR A 62 -1.42 5.02 -8.31
N ILE A 63 -0.93 5.87 -9.23
CA ILE A 63 -0.05 7.00 -8.89
C ILE A 63 -0.79 8.02 -8.04
N ARG A 64 -2.01 8.43 -8.46
CA ARG A 64 -2.80 9.40 -7.68
C ARG A 64 -3.08 8.90 -6.26
N THR A 65 -3.44 7.63 -6.12
CA THR A 65 -3.74 7.04 -4.81
C THR A 65 -2.48 6.98 -3.95
N GLY A 66 -1.35 6.55 -4.50
CA GLY A 66 -0.08 6.49 -3.77
C GLY A 66 0.38 7.87 -3.28
N VAL A 67 0.34 8.88 -4.15
CA VAL A 67 0.71 10.27 -3.79
C VAL A 67 -0.23 10.83 -2.74
N ALA A 68 -1.54 10.66 -2.91
CA ALA A 68 -2.52 11.13 -1.93
C ALA A 68 -2.34 10.43 -0.57
N ALA A 69 -2.15 9.12 -0.56
CA ALA A 69 -1.93 8.35 0.66
C ALA A 69 -0.67 8.83 1.42
N LEU A 70 0.44 9.06 0.72
CA LEU A 70 1.65 9.60 1.32
C LEU A 70 1.43 11.02 1.88
N ALA A 71 0.90 11.93 1.07
CA ALA A 71 0.69 13.32 1.46
C ALA A 71 -0.24 13.43 2.68
N LEU A 72 -1.36 12.71 2.67
CA LEU A 72 -2.30 12.68 3.78
C LEU A 72 -1.67 12.05 5.04
N SER A 73 -0.88 10.98 4.91
CA SER A 73 -0.21 10.36 6.06
C SER A 73 0.78 11.31 6.73
N VAL A 74 1.52 12.09 5.94
CA VAL A 74 2.47 13.08 6.46
C VAL A 74 1.74 14.26 7.10
N LEU A 75 0.68 14.76 6.47
CA LEU A 75 -0.13 15.85 7.03
C LEU A 75 -0.82 15.44 8.33
N ASP A 76 -1.32 14.22 8.43
CA ASP A 76 -1.90 13.68 9.66
C ASP A 76 -0.84 13.56 10.76
N LEU A 77 0.33 13.01 10.44
CA LEU A 77 1.43 12.82 11.40
C LEU A 77 2.04 14.15 11.90
N LEU A 78 2.15 15.16 11.04
CA LEU A 78 2.83 16.43 11.34
C LEU A 78 1.87 17.59 11.65
N GLY A 79 0.59 17.45 11.37
CA GLY A 79 -0.42 18.51 11.50
C GLY A 79 -1.10 18.58 12.87
N GLY A 80 -0.93 17.57 13.73
CA GLY A 80 -1.42 17.59 15.11
C GLY A 80 -0.48 18.32 16.08
N PRO A 81 -0.95 18.77 17.27
CA PRO A 81 -0.07 19.27 18.31
C PRO A 81 0.93 18.17 18.72
N VAL A 82 2.20 18.53 18.86
CA VAL A 82 3.27 17.62 19.27
C VAL A 82 2.88 16.92 20.58
N PRO A 83 2.78 15.58 20.63
CA PRO A 83 2.53 14.89 21.89
C PRO A 83 3.70 15.14 22.83
N SER A 84 3.43 15.72 24.00
CA SER A 84 4.39 15.75 25.10
C SER A 84 4.71 14.31 25.49
N ARG A 85 5.97 13.90 25.33
CA ARG A 85 6.49 12.62 25.85
C ARG A 85 6.36 12.56 27.37
#